data_AF-S3C7K1-F1
#
_entry.id   AF-S3C7K1-F1
#
_cell.length_a   1.000
_cell.length_b   1.000
_cell.length_c   1.000
_cell.angle_alpha   90.00
_cell.angle_beta   90.00
_cell.angle_gamma   90.00
#
_symmetry.space_group_name_H-M   'P 1'
#
loop_
_entity.id
_entity.type
_entity.pdbx_description
1 polymer ?
#
loop_
_entity_poly.entity_id
_entity_poly.type
_entity_poly.pdbx_seq_one_letter_code
_entity_poly.pdbx_strand_id
1 'polypeptide(L)'
;MQAYEFSRQPVAAHTDTSPHTEEWSTSRSMNGTTSAFSLFRRHRSRSQNGDNATSGAKYSYGDGHGSTTEDRDDDDSSSVASASSAAAASITTQTTNTTAQTAPPAYDALYAPASGAVSSSSPDKFHPTLHLQIDAVGRGACMTSALFTPGQEATSVYAVDEHAAAASAANSTQGSTSPQTSYYNSAPAFISLRKSRGSSSCSLVAGAGYSLLRDNGAAGASQPDSAAAAGALRTVSTTTYRFGPGRPPRIDVGGDLSATSSSDTPTPWDSFEVKNKAIWSRRQQIQTRLGTFEWRYASSAERKDLSKELLWQVGAGKEDNAMLAALDKKEKKRKEKEEKAMRKHHDVKSLLVLDHITQVYGSTDAAGPSSSSSGGPREIRRPVARFIRNAELRTPGSSRNSAGNGGRLQIDLREWEAVEKLALGEKKLASDSISDDHDREMMIIMAVSSALCMLKKEIDRRQGQEAAAIASAVS
;
A
#
# COMPACT_ATOMS: atom_id res chain seq x y z
N MET A 1 -50.62 52.28 15.91
CA MET A 1 -49.42 52.96 16.43
C MET A 1 -49.28 52.60 17.91
N GLN A 2 -48.55 51.54 18.20
CA GLN A 2 -48.21 51.12 19.57
C GLN A 2 -46.69 51.11 19.67
N ALA A 3 -46.16 51.93 20.57
CA ALA A 3 -44.74 52.05 20.86
C ALA A 3 -44.31 50.88 21.75
N TYR A 4 -43.28 50.16 21.33
CA TYR A 4 -42.61 49.13 22.13
C TYR A 4 -41.46 49.79 22.90
N GLU A 5 -41.51 49.67 24.22
CA GLU A 5 -40.55 50.17 25.18
C GLU A 5 -39.44 49.12 25.40
N PHE A 6 -38.20 49.48 25.09
CA PHE A 6 -37.04 48.59 25.15
C PHE A 6 -36.40 48.65 26.55
N SER A 7 -36.58 47.59 27.33
CA SER A 7 -35.93 47.42 28.63
C SER A 7 -34.45 47.08 28.46
N ARG A 8 -33.57 47.90 29.04
CA ARG A 8 -32.11 47.68 29.09
C ARG A 8 -31.76 46.77 30.26
N GLN A 9 -31.07 45.66 30.00
CA GLN A 9 -30.38 44.88 31.04
C GLN A 9 -28.94 45.39 31.26
N PRO A 10 -28.41 45.31 32.50
CA PRO A 10 -27.07 45.78 32.82
C PRO A 10 -25.97 44.80 32.41
N VAL A 11 -24.88 45.36 31.90
CA VAL A 11 -23.62 44.68 31.55
C VAL A 11 -22.86 44.32 32.82
N ALA A 12 -22.66 43.03 33.07
CA ALA A 12 -21.79 42.53 34.12
C ALA A 12 -20.32 42.63 33.68
N ALA A 13 -19.49 43.20 34.56
CA ALA A 13 -18.06 43.38 34.37
C ALA A 13 -17.33 42.02 34.32
N HIS A 14 -16.57 41.80 33.25
CA HIS A 14 -15.59 40.73 33.15
C HIS A 14 -14.33 41.13 33.94
N THR A 15 -14.04 40.40 35.01
CA THR A 15 -12.75 40.45 35.71
C THR A 15 -11.73 39.61 34.92
N ASP A 16 -10.66 40.28 34.51
CA ASP A 16 -9.43 39.71 33.99
C ASP A 16 -8.75 38.85 35.07
N THR A 17 -8.61 37.55 34.82
CA THR A 17 -7.72 36.66 35.58
C THR A 17 -6.71 36.02 34.63
N SER A 18 -5.52 36.61 34.63
CA SER A 18 -4.31 36.11 33.99
C SER A 18 -3.87 34.77 34.60
N PRO A 19 -3.58 33.71 33.82
CA PRO A 19 -3.01 32.49 34.37
C PRO A 19 -1.50 32.62 34.59
N HIS A 20 -1.11 32.43 35.84
CA HIS A 20 0.24 32.29 36.36
C HIS A 20 0.90 31.05 35.76
N THR A 21 2.00 31.20 35.03
CA THR A 21 2.87 30.08 34.63
C THR A 21 3.82 29.74 35.77
N GLU A 22 3.52 28.68 36.53
CA GLU A 22 4.46 28.10 37.47
C GLU A 22 5.41 27.11 36.75
N GLU A 23 6.68 27.50 36.69
CA GLU A 23 7.80 26.64 36.31
C GLU A 23 8.02 25.56 37.39
N TRP A 24 7.75 24.30 37.06
CA TRP A 24 8.20 23.17 37.87
C TRP A 24 9.60 22.76 37.43
N SER A 25 10.60 23.42 38.01
CA SER A 25 11.99 22.96 38.00
C SER A 25 12.15 21.78 38.96
N THR A 26 12.11 20.55 38.44
CA THR A 26 12.49 19.35 39.22
C THR A 26 13.92 18.96 38.88
N SER A 27 14.87 19.55 39.61
CA SER A 27 16.26 19.13 39.64
C SER A 27 16.38 17.85 40.48
N ARG A 28 16.48 16.67 39.85
CA ARG A 28 16.93 15.45 40.51
C ARG A 28 18.38 15.15 40.14
N SER A 29 19.25 15.54 41.06
CA SER A 29 20.61 15.05 41.21
C SER A 29 20.58 13.56 41.58
N MET A 30 21.27 12.72 40.81
CA MET A 30 21.80 11.45 41.29
C MET A 30 23.24 11.30 40.81
N ASN A 31 24.13 11.42 41.80
CA ASN A 31 25.54 11.03 41.74
C ASN A 31 25.67 9.50 41.78
N GLY A 32 26.75 9.00 41.16
CA GLY A 32 27.26 7.62 41.29
C GLY A 32 26.91 6.75 40.09
N THR A 33 27.83 6.04 39.42
CA THR A 33 29.18 5.62 39.76
C THR A 33 29.97 5.38 38.47
N THR A 34 31.18 5.90 38.44
CA THR A 34 32.18 5.69 37.39
C THR A 34 32.71 4.26 37.48
N SER A 35 32.43 3.41 36.49
CA SER A 35 33.13 2.14 36.31
C SER A 35 34.00 2.23 35.06
N ALA A 36 35.31 2.24 35.31
CA ALA A 36 36.35 2.22 34.31
C ALA A 36 36.41 0.83 33.66
N PHE A 37 36.13 0.75 32.35
CA PHE A 37 36.60 -0.37 31.54
C PHE A 37 37.74 0.08 30.64
N SER A 38 38.87 -0.56 30.89
CA SER A 38 40.18 -0.33 30.32
C SER A 38 40.24 -0.67 28.83
N LEU A 39 41.06 0.11 28.15
CA LEU A 39 41.53 -0.07 26.78
C LEU A 39 42.12 -1.47 26.55
N PHE A 40 41.68 -2.13 25.48
CA PHE A 40 42.50 -3.10 24.74
C PHE A 40 42.51 -2.73 23.26
N ARG A 41 43.34 -1.74 22.91
CA ARG A 41 43.62 -1.33 21.53
C ARG A 41 44.73 -2.23 20.98
N ARG A 42 44.35 -3.34 20.34
CA ARG A 42 45.32 -4.23 19.66
C ARG A 42 45.70 -3.61 18.31
N HIS A 43 46.85 -2.94 18.28
CA HIS A 43 47.51 -2.57 17.02
C HIS A 43 47.90 -3.84 16.27
N ARG A 44 47.33 -4.04 15.07
CA ARG A 44 47.85 -5.01 14.10
C ARG A 44 48.39 -4.21 12.91
N SER A 45 49.67 -3.88 13.00
CA SER A 45 50.50 -3.54 11.85
C SER A 45 50.57 -4.77 10.95
N ARG A 46 50.17 -4.65 9.68
CA ARG A 46 50.53 -5.63 8.65
C ARG A 46 50.87 -4.91 7.34
N SER A 47 52.18 -4.73 7.20
CA SER A 47 53.01 -4.68 6.00
C SER A 47 52.30 -4.79 4.65
N GLN A 48 52.54 -3.78 3.82
CA GLN A 48 52.55 -3.88 2.37
C GLN A 48 53.69 -4.81 1.91
N ASN A 49 53.39 -5.63 0.92
CA ASN A 49 54.22 -6.27 -0.11
C ASN A 49 53.18 -7.01 -0.98
N GLY A 50 53.01 -6.74 -2.27
CA GLY A 50 54.04 -6.83 -3.29
C GLY A 50 53.75 -8.10 -4.11
N ASP A 51 53.18 -7.88 -5.29
CA ASP A 51 53.30 -8.66 -6.52
C ASP A 51 52.70 -10.07 -6.69
N ASN A 52 51.94 -10.15 -7.79
CA ASN A 52 52.02 -11.13 -8.89
C ASN A 52 51.16 -12.41 -8.93
N ALA A 53 50.85 -12.72 -10.20
CA ALA A 53 50.51 -14.02 -10.79
C ALA A 53 49.05 -14.50 -10.73
N THR A 54 48.36 -14.17 -11.82
CA THR A 54 47.60 -15.10 -12.68
C THR A 54 47.86 -16.59 -12.44
N SER A 55 46.81 -17.34 -12.09
CA SER A 55 46.62 -18.71 -12.58
C SER A 55 45.13 -19.03 -12.60
N GLY A 56 44.65 -19.47 -13.77
CA GLY A 56 43.28 -19.90 -13.97
C GLY A 56 43.10 -21.34 -13.50
N ALA A 57 42.04 -21.58 -12.74
CA ALA A 57 41.51 -22.91 -12.50
C ALA A 57 40.11 -22.99 -13.12
N LYS A 58 40.03 -23.67 -14.27
CA LYS A 58 38.78 -24.15 -14.87
C LYS A 58 38.28 -25.32 -14.03
N TYR A 59 37.15 -25.16 -13.35
CA TYR A 59 36.39 -26.30 -12.85
C TYR A 59 35.32 -26.66 -13.88
N SER A 60 35.54 -27.82 -14.51
CA SER A 60 34.58 -28.51 -15.37
C SER A 60 33.55 -29.21 -14.48
N TYR A 61 32.28 -28.82 -14.56
CA TYR A 61 31.19 -29.62 -14.04
C TYR A 61 30.85 -30.70 -15.07
N GLY A 62 31.07 -31.96 -14.69
CA GLY A 62 30.64 -33.12 -15.45
C GLY A 62 29.14 -33.34 -15.27
N ASP A 63 28.44 -33.44 -16.39
CA ASP A 63 27.07 -33.96 -16.48
C ASP A 63 27.06 -35.45 -16.11
N GLY A 64 26.26 -35.78 -15.09
CA GLY A 64 25.95 -37.15 -14.70
C GLY A 64 24.45 -37.36 -14.71
N HIS A 65 23.92 -37.83 -15.84
CA HIS A 65 22.57 -38.38 -15.93
C HIS A 65 22.55 -39.76 -15.25
N GLY A 66 21.84 -39.88 -14.14
CA GLY A 66 21.55 -41.15 -13.46
C GLY A 66 20.05 -41.25 -13.21
N SER A 67 19.38 -42.00 -14.09
CA SER A 67 17.97 -42.41 -13.97
C SER A 67 17.92 -43.71 -13.16
N THR A 68 17.30 -43.68 -11.98
CA THR A 68 16.88 -44.88 -11.25
C THR A 68 15.48 -44.66 -10.71
N THR A 69 14.51 -45.28 -11.37
CA THR A 69 13.19 -45.61 -10.86
C THR A 69 13.34 -46.80 -9.91
N GLU A 70 13.08 -46.60 -8.63
CA GLU A 70 12.83 -47.70 -7.69
C GLU A 70 11.43 -47.54 -7.11
N ASP A 71 10.58 -48.51 -7.49
CA ASP A 71 9.35 -48.86 -6.81
C ASP A 71 9.67 -49.31 -5.37
N ARG A 72 8.92 -48.80 -4.40
CA ARG A 72 8.77 -49.40 -3.06
C ARG A 72 7.34 -49.22 -2.59
N ASP A 73 6.59 -50.31 -2.71
CA ASP A 73 5.48 -50.65 -1.82
C ASP A 73 6.02 -50.91 -0.40
N ASP A 74 5.22 -50.56 0.61
CA ASP A 74 4.95 -51.33 1.84
C ASP A 74 4.41 -50.42 2.95
N ASP A 75 3.10 -50.60 3.17
CA ASP A 75 2.41 -50.89 4.43
C ASP A 75 2.78 -50.24 5.79
N ASP A 76 1.67 -49.99 6.49
CA ASP A 76 1.46 -50.02 7.94
C ASP A 76 2.07 -48.92 8.81
N SER A 77 1.21 -48.17 9.50
CA SER A 77 1.34 -47.88 10.93
C SER A 77 0.12 -47.15 11.51
N SER A 78 -0.66 -47.92 12.26
CA SER A 78 -1.12 -47.64 13.62
C SER A 78 -1.82 -46.31 13.95
N SER A 79 -3.11 -46.50 14.23
CA SER A 79 -3.91 -45.71 15.16
C SER A 79 -3.27 -45.65 16.56
N VAL A 80 -3.19 -44.45 17.14
CA VAL A 80 -3.12 -44.26 18.59
C VAL A 80 -4.03 -43.12 19.00
N ALA A 81 -5.10 -43.50 19.68
CA ALA A 81 -5.95 -42.61 20.46
C ALA A 81 -5.24 -42.25 21.78
N SER A 82 -5.42 -41.02 22.26
CA SER A 82 -5.79 -40.74 23.66
C SER A 82 -5.84 -39.24 23.98
N ALA A 83 -6.75 -38.96 24.92
CA ALA A 83 -6.85 -37.80 25.81
C ALA A 83 -7.51 -36.54 25.20
N SER A 84 -8.42 -35.82 25.87
CA SER A 84 -8.80 -35.85 27.29
C SER A 84 -10.17 -35.19 27.45
N SER A 85 -10.94 -35.71 28.39
CA SER A 85 -12.16 -35.13 28.95
C SER A 85 -11.85 -33.94 29.86
N ALA A 86 -12.65 -32.87 29.77
CA ALA A 86 -12.88 -31.94 30.89
C ALA A 86 -14.17 -31.14 30.71
N ALA A 87 -15.12 -31.45 31.60
CA ALA A 87 -16.07 -30.58 32.31
C ALA A 87 -16.92 -29.57 31.53
N ALA A 88 -18.22 -29.90 31.52
CA ALA A 88 -19.35 -29.04 31.22
C ALA A 88 -19.49 -27.88 32.23
N ALA A 89 -19.86 -26.70 31.72
CA ALA A 89 -20.56 -25.67 32.45
C ALA A 89 -21.68 -25.13 31.54
N SER A 90 -22.91 -25.51 31.86
CA SER A 90 -24.13 -25.13 31.18
C SER A 90 -24.49 -23.68 31.51
N ILE A 91 -24.61 -22.82 30.50
CA ILE A 91 -25.29 -21.52 30.61
C ILE A 91 -26.49 -21.55 29.67
N THR A 92 -27.66 -21.81 30.27
CA THR A 92 -28.97 -21.64 29.66
C THR A 92 -29.25 -20.15 29.50
N THR A 93 -29.28 -19.65 28.27
CA THR A 93 -29.89 -18.36 27.94
C THR A 93 -31.08 -18.62 27.01
N GLN A 94 -32.27 -18.47 27.58
CA GLN A 94 -33.53 -18.47 26.82
C GLN A 94 -33.56 -17.21 25.95
N THR A 95 -33.61 -17.40 24.64
CA THR A 95 -33.92 -16.33 23.68
C THR A 95 -35.28 -16.66 23.09
N THR A 96 -36.27 -15.81 23.38
CA THR A 96 -37.62 -15.89 22.82
C THR A 96 -37.58 -15.46 21.36
N ASN A 97 -37.79 -16.41 20.46
CA ASN A 97 -38.03 -16.18 19.03
C ASN A 97 -39.42 -15.57 18.82
N THR A 98 -39.47 -14.35 18.28
CA THR A 98 -40.67 -13.78 17.67
C THR A 98 -40.44 -13.73 16.16
N THR A 99 -41.04 -14.68 15.46
CA THR A 99 -40.99 -14.82 14.01
C THR A 99 -41.98 -13.86 13.36
N ALA A 100 -41.49 -12.76 12.79
CA ALA A 100 -42.21 -11.96 11.80
C ALA A 100 -41.41 -11.98 10.50
N GLN A 101 -41.75 -12.92 9.61
CA GLN A 101 -41.24 -12.96 8.24
C GLN A 101 -41.74 -11.73 7.48
N THR A 102 -40.88 -10.73 7.36
CA THR A 102 -41.03 -9.66 6.37
C THR A 102 -40.04 -9.99 5.26
N ALA A 103 -40.55 -10.27 4.06
CA ALA A 103 -39.70 -10.56 2.91
C ALA A 103 -38.72 -9.40 2.70
N PRO A 104 -37.41 -9.67 2.49
CA PRO A 104 -36.44 -8.61 2.23
C PRO A 104 -36.79 -7.91 0.89
N PRO A 105 -36.60 -6.59 0.78
CA PRO A 105 -36.79 -5.88 -0.47
C PRO A 105 -35.88 -6.45 -1.56
N ALA A 106 -36.45 -6.71 -2.74
CA ALA A 106 -35.74 -7.23 -3.89
C ALA A 106 -34.68 -6.23 -4.38
N TYR A 107 -33.40 -6.53 -4.13
CA TYR A 107 -32.26 -5.72 -4.56
C TYR A 107 -31.62 -6.19 -5.89
N ASP A 108 -32.20 -7.17 -6.58
CA ASP A 108 -31.52 -7.88 -7.69
C ASP A 108 -31.58 -7.22 -9.08
N ALA A 109 -32.23 -6.06 -9.26
CA ALA A 109 -32.44 -5.51 -10.61
C ALA A 109 -31.40 -4.47 -11.08
N LEU A 110 -30.50 -3.98 -10.22
CA LEU A 110 -29.62 -2.84 -10.58
C LEU A 110 -28.19 -3.22 -11.01
N TYR A 111 -27.83 -4.51 -10.96
CA TYR A 111 -26.52 -5.01 -11.40
C TYR A 111 -26.57 -6.05 -12.51
N ALA A 112 -27.75 -6.32 -13.09
CA ALA A 112 -27.82 -7.11 -14.31
C ALA A 112 -27.15 -6.31 -15.44
N PRO A 113 -26.01 -6.76 -16.00
CA PRO A 113 -25.43 -6.07 -17.15
C PRO A 113 -26.47 -6.13 -18.26
N ALA A 114 -26.92 -4.96 -18.71
CA ALA A 114 -27.85 -4.83 -19.82
C ALA A 114 -27.34 -5.71 -20.97
N SER A 115 -28.17 -6.66 -21.42
CA SER A 115 -27.85 -7.67 -22.43
C SER A 115 -27.78 -7.05 -23.85
N GLY A 116 -27.23 -5.85 -23.97
CA GLY A 116 -26.79 -5.29 -25.23
C GLY A 116 -25.49 -5.96 -25.64
N ALA A 117 -25.37 -6.29 -26.93
CA ALA A 117 -24.16 -6.84 -27.52
C ALA A 117 -23.01 -5.82 -27.48
N VAL A 118 -22.45 -5.58 -26.29
CA VAL A 118 -21.22 -4.81 -26.11
C VAL A 118 -20.09 -5.72 -26.58
N SER A 119 -19.30 -5.22 -27.52
CA SER A 119 -18.14 -5.91 -28.09
C SER A 119 -17.30 -6.55 -26.98
N SER A 120 -16.80 -7.76 -27.22
CA SER A 120 -16.06 -8.62 -26.29
C SER A 120 -14.68 -8.08 -25.86
N SER A 121 -14.53 -6.78 -25.62
CA SER A 121 -13.40 -6.22 -24.90
C SER A 121 -13.46 -6.77 -23.49
N SER A 122 -12.51 -7.66 -23.13
CA SER A 122 -12.39 -8.26 -21.79
C SER A 122 -12.64 -7.20 -20.71
N PRO A 123 -13.79 -7.22 -20.02
CA PRO A 123 -14.23 -6.11 -19.16
C PRO A 123 -13.40 -5.92 -17.88
N ASP A 124 -12.43 -6.82 -17.60
CA ASP A 124 -11.68 -6.83 -16.34
C ASP A 124 -10.19 -6.49 -16.49
N LYS A 125 -9.81 -5.73 -17.52
CA LYS A 125 -8.45 -5.20 -17.55
C LYS A 125 -8.33 -4.05 -16.55
N PHE A 126 -7.27 -4.09 -15.72
CA PHE A 126 -6.89 -2.99 -14.83
C PHE A 126 -6.46 -1.79 -15.67
N HIS A 127 -7.03 -0.61 -15.40
CA HIS A 127 -6.63 0.64 -16.04
C HIS A 127 -6.30 1.64 -14.94
N PRO A 128 -5.02 1.89 -14.64
CA PRO A 128 -4.66 2.82 -13.60
C PRO A 128 -5.08 4.24 -14.01
N THR A 129 -5.79 4.93 -13.12
CA THR A 129 -6.18 6.34 -13.30
C THR A 129 -5.33 7.26 -12.44
N LEU A 130 -4.69 6.72 -11.40
CA LEU A 130 -3.78 7.45 -10.53
C LEU A 130 -2.46 6.71 -10.31
N HIS A 131 -1.35 7.45 -10.42
CA HIS A 131 -0.01 6.94 -10.23
C HIS A 131 0.66 7.73 -9.10
N LEU A 132 1.11 7.02 -8.07
CA LEU A 132 1.80 7.58 -6.91
C LEU A 132 3.18 6.93 -6.78
N GLN A 133 4.22 7.73 -6.57
CA GLN A 133 5.54 7.25 -6.25
C GLN A 133 5.72 7.29 -4.73
N ILE A 134 5.85 6.12 -4.10
CA ILE A 134 6.20 6.02 -2.68
C ILE A 134 7.72 6.02 -2.57
N ASP A 135 8.25 7.02 -1.89
CA ASP A 135 9.67 7.15 -1.62
C ASP A 135 9.99 6.66 -0.21
N ALA A 136 10.53 5.44 -0.14
CA ALA A 136 11.01 4.84 1.09
C ALA A 136 12.41 4.28 0.84
N VAL A 137 13.40 4.86 1.50
CA VAL A 137 14.83 4.49 1.41
C VAL A 137 15.07 3.01 1.75
N GLY A 138 14.11 2.39 2.44
CA GLY A 138 14.15 0.98 2.82
C GLY A 138 15.28 0.71 3.81
N ARG A 139 15.31 -0.49 4.36
CA ARG A 139 16.41 -0.90 5.26
C ARG A 139 17.33 -1.87 4.54
N GLY A 140 18.59 -1.46 4.40
CA GLY A 140 19.67 -2.32 3.91
C GLY A 140 19.86 -3.56 4.78
N ALA A 141 20.50 -4.58 4.22
CA ALA A 141 20.77 -5.84 4.90
C ALA A 141 21.83 -5.74 6.02
N CYS A 142 22.50 -4.59 6.16
CA CYS A 142 23.60 -4.44 7.10
C CYS A 142 23.08 -4.00 8.48
N MET A 143 23.20 -4.91 9.44
CA MET A 143 22.88 -4.75 10.86
C MET A 143 23.45 -3.48 11.51
N THR A 144 24.64 -3.05 11.09
CA THR A 144 25.31 -1.90 11.72
C THR A 144 24.58 -0.58 11.46
N SER A 145 23.79 -0.49 10.38
CA SER A 145 23.01 0.70 10.07
C SER A 145 21.85 0.92 11.04
N ALA A 146 21.31 -0.15 11.66
CA ALA A 146 20.10 -0.07 12.49
C ALA A 146 20.33 0.55 13.88
N LEU A 147 21.58 0.49 14.37
CA LEU A 147 21.96 1.11 15.64
C LEU A 147 22.24 2.62 15.50
N PHE A 148 22.61 3.07 14.29
CA PHE A 148 23.16 4.41 14.08
C PHE A 148 22.43 5.26 13.03
N THR A 149 21.32 4.82 12.44
CA THR A 149 20.54 5.72 11.57
C THR A 149 19.79 6.73 12.44
N PRO A 150 20.20 8.02 12.45
CA PRO A 150 19.55 9.06 13.23
C PRO A 150 18.34 9.54 12.43
N GLY A 151 17.16 9.50 13.05
CA GLY A 151 15.93 10.02 12.47
C GLY A 151 15.07 8.96 11.80
N GLN A 152 13.78 8.97 12.16
CA GLN A 152 12.79 8.29 11.34
C GLN A 152 12.51 9.18 10.15
N GLU A 153 13.01 8.76 9.00
CA GLU A 153 12.76 9.45 7.76
C GLU A 153 11.27 9.34 7.43
N ALA A 154 10.65 10.51 7.25
CA ALA A 154 9.31 10.61 6.74
C ALA A 154 9.23 9.88 5.39
N THR A 155 8.17 9.10 5.18
CA THR A 155 7.96 8.45 3.87
C THR A 155 7.12 9.37 3.01
N SER A 156 7.75 9.99 2.00
CA SER A 156 7.06 10.87 1.07
C SER A 156 6.36 10.06 -0.03
N VAL A 157 5.18 10.51 -0.42
CA VAL A 157 4.40 9.95 -1.53
C VAL A 157 4.13 11.07 -2.51
N TYR A 158 4.65 10.95 -3.72
CA TYR A 158 4.52 11.96 -4.78
C TYR A 158 3.45 11.54 -5.78
N ALA A 159 2.64 12.48 -6.24
CA ALA A 159 1.80 12.24 -7.40
C ALA A 159 2.67 12.20 -8.66
N VAL A 160 2.45 11.22 -9.53
CA VAL A 160 3.15 11.10 -10.81
C VAL A 160 2.17 11.45 -11.91
N ASP A 161 2.41 12.57 -12.57
CA ASP A 161 1.72 12.92 -13.81
C ASP A 161 2.47 12.26 -14.97
N GLU A 162 1.90 11.18 -15.53
CA GLU A 162 2.51 10.47 -16.66
C GLU A 162 2.53 11.31 -17.93
N HIS A 163 1.56 12.21 -18.13
CA HIS A 163 1.51 13.10 -19.28
C HIS A 163 2.60 14.17 -19.20
N ALA A 164 2.76 14.79 -18.02
CA ALA A 164 3.85 15.74 -17.80
C ALA A 164 5.22 15.05 -17.87
N ALA A 165 5.35 13.83 -17.35
CA ALA A 165 6.58 13.05 -17.45
C ALA A 165 6.94 12.76 -18.92
N ALA A 166 5.97 12.32 -19.74
CA ALA A 166 6.18 12.07 -21.17
C ALA A 166 6.55 13.36 -21.93
N ALA A 167 5.87 14.48 -21.66
CA ALA A 167 6.18 15.77 -22.27
C ALA A 167 7.59 16.27 -21.89
N SER A 168 7.99 16.08 -20.63
CA SER A 168 9.34 16.45 -20.17
C SER A 168 10.45 15.61 -20.84
N ALA A 169 10.19 14.32 -21.09
CA ALA A 169 11.13 13.43 -21.77
C ALA A 169 11.32 13.80 -23.25
N ALA A 170 10.26 14.27 -23.93
CA ALA A 170 10.36 14.73 -25.32
C ALA A 170 11.24 15.98 -25.48
N ASN A 171 11.26 16.85 -24.47
CA ASN A 171 12.02 18.11 -24.49
C ASN A 171 13.47 17.97 -23.99
N SER A 172 13.83 16.88 -23.30
CA SER A 172 15.21 16.67 -22.84
C SER A 172 16.08 16.12 -23.97
N THR A 173 16.55 16.99 -24.86
CA THR A 173 17.45 16.61 -25.97
C THR A 173 18.88 16.30 -25.49
N GLN A 174 19.21 16.59 -24.21
CA GLN A 174 20.53 16.37 -23.62
C GLN A 174 20.59 15.14 -22.69
N GLY A 175 20.57 13.95 -23.32
CA GLY A 175 21.35 12.74 -23.03
C GLY A 175 21.73 12.23 -21.62
N SER A 176 21.25 12.72 -20.46
CA SER A 176 21.81 12.23 -19.18
C SER A 176 20.90 12.12 -17.96
N THR A 177 19.71 12.73 -17.92
CA THR A 177 18.85 12.60 -16.74
C THR A 177 17.78 11.56 -16.98
N SER A 178 17.87 10.44 -16.26
CA SER A 178 16.80 9.45 -16.21
C SER A 178 15.48 10.15 -15.87
N PRO A 179 14.37 9.89 -16.58
CA PRO A 179 13.06 10.52 -16.35
C PRO A 179 12.51 10.29 -14.93
N GLN A 180 13.19 9.48 -14.11
CA GLN A 180 12.83 9.18 -12.74
C GLN A 180 13.07 10.30 -11.72
N THR A 181 13.83 11.35 -12.01
CA THR A 181 14.12 12.37 -10.97
C THR A 181 13.17 13.57 -10.98
N SER A 182 12.33 13.73 -12.01
CA SER A 182 11.51 14.94 -12.17
C SER A 182 10.47 15.14 -11.06
N TYR A 183 9.90 14.07 -10.52
CA TYR A 183 8.87 14.18 -9.47
C TYR A 183 9.42 14.60 -8.10
N TYR A 184 10.73 14.48 -7.83
CA TYR A 184 11.31 14.99 -6.56
C TYR A 184 11.30 16.51 -6.48
N ASN A 185 11.09 17.21 -7.60
CA ASN A 185 10.89 18.65 -7.62
C ASN A 185 9.44 19.05 -7.29
N SER A 186 8.50 18.10 -7.27
CA SER A 186 7.11 18.34 -6.89
C SER A 186 6.92 18.19 -5.39
N ALA A 187 5.98 18.95 -4.83
CA ALA A 187 5.61 18.76 -3.43
C ALA A 187 4.97 17.37 -3.25
N PRO A 188 5.26 16.65 -2.17
CA PRO A 188 4.65 15.36 -1.90
C PRO A 188 3.13 15.52 -1.76
N ALA A 189 2.39 14.56 -2.31
CA ALA A 189 0.95 14.44 -2.11
C ALA A 189 0.63 13.94 -0.70
N PHE A 190 1.44 13.03 -0.16
CA PHE A 190 1.32 12.59 1.22
C PHE A 190 2.68 12.46 1.89
N ILE A 191 2.69 12.60 3.21
CA ILE A 191 3.86 12.36 4.03
C ILE A 191 3.44 11.46 5.19
N SER A 192 4.05 10.28 5.29
CA SER A 192 3.89 9.41 6.45
C SER A 192 4.89 9.80 7.52
N LEU A 193 4.37 10.32 8.63
CA LEU A 193 5.14 10.79 9.76
C LEU A 193 4.99 9.83 10.93
N ARG A 194 6.10 9.58 11.62
CA ARG A 194 6.06 8.95 12.94
C ARG A 194 6.46 9.98 14.00
N LYS A 195 5.61 10.15 15.02
CA LYS A 195 5.85 11.12 16.12
C LYS A 195 7.17 10.87 16.85
N SER A 196 7.53 9.60 17.06
CA SER A 196 8.77 9.21 17.73
C SER A 196 9.19 7.78 17.35
N ARG A 197 10.47 7.43 17.51
CA ARG A 197 11.01 6.09 17.18
C ARG A 197 10.22 4.95 17.84
N GLY A 198 9.82 5.14 19.09
CA GLY A 198 9.05 4.17 19.88
C GLY A 198 7.53 4.23 19.66
N SER A 199 7.04 5.22 18.91
CA SER A 199 5.60 5.32 18.63
C SER A 199 5.13 4.08 17.87
N SER A 200 4.03 3.51 18.35
CA SER A 200 3.27 2.48 17.68
C SER A 200 2.39 3.06 16.57
N SER A 201 2.26 4.37 16.44
CA SER A 201 1.42 5.01 15.42
C SER A 201 2.22 5.82 14.41
N CYS A 202 1.77 5.77 13.16
CA CYS A 202 2.19 6.67 12.07
C CYS A 202 0.97 7.47 11.60
N SER A 203 1.16 8.74 11.29
CA SER A 203 0.14 9.64 10.74
C SER A 203 0.47 9.90 9.27
N LEU A 204 -0.49 9.63 8.39
CA LEU A 204 -0.44 10.05 7.00
C LEU A 204 -1.03 11.45 6.92
N VAL A 205 -0.22 12.38 6.45
CA VAL A 205 -0.55 13.79 6.32
C VAL A 205 -0.67 14.15 4.84
N ALA A 206 -1.68 14.96 4.50
CA ALA A 206 -1.78 15.58 3.19
C ALA A 206 -0.64 16.60 2.99
N GLY A 207 0.18 16.39 1.97
CA GLY A 207 1.19 17.37 1.56
C GLY A 207 0.62 18.40 0.59
N ALA A 208 1.44 19.38 0.18
CA ALA A 208 0.97 20.42 -0.74
C ALA A 208 0.60 19.89 -2.14
N GLY A 209 1.14 18.73 -2.54
CA GLY A 209 0.73 18.04 -3.78
C GLY A 209 -0.63 17.36 -3.69
N TYR A 210 -1.25 17.30 -2.51
CA TYR A 210 -2.53 16.62 -2.31
C TYR A 210 -3.68 17.33 -3.02
N SER A 211 -3.66 18.67 -3.04
CA SER A 211 -4.70 19.47 -3.71
C SER A 211 -4.86 19.09 -5.18
N LEU A 212 -3.75 18.79 -5.87
CA LEU A 212 -3.78 18.33 -7.27
C LEU A 212 -4.54 17.00 -7.44
N LEU A 213 -4.52 16.11 -6.44
CA LEU A 213 -5.27 14.85 -6.49
C LEU A 213 -6.77 15.05 -6.32
N ARG A 214 -7.14 16.06 -5.54
CA ARG A 214 -8.54 16.42 -5.25
C ARG A 214 -9.15 17.23 -6.39
N ASP A 215 -8.42 18.21 -6.90
CA ASP A 215 -8.97 19.22 -7.83
C ASP A 215 -9.05 18.74 -9.28
N ASN A 216 -8.33 17.67 -9.65
CA ASN A 216 -8.38 17.09 -11.01
C ASN A 216 -9.77 16.56 -11.43
N GLY A 217 -10.76 16.50 -10.52
CA GLY A 217 -12.15 16.15 -10.82
C GLY A 217 -13.12 17.34 -10.94
N ALA A 218 -12.76 18.52 -10.41
CA ALA A 218 -13.66 19.66 -10.30
C ALA A 218 -13.05 20.91 -10.95
N ALA A 219 -13.32 21.10 -12.24
CA ALA A 219 -13.00 22.33 -12.96
C ALA A 219 -13.82 23.51 -12.39
N GLY A 220 -13.38 24.06 -11.26
CA GLY A 220 -14.07 25.20 -10.63
C GLY A 220 -13.76 25.49 -9.17
N ALA A 221 -12.76 24.87 -8.53
CA ALA A 221 -12.49 25.14 -7.12
C ALA A 221 -11.81 26.51 -6.90
N SER A 222 -12.55 27.38 -6.24
CA SER A 222 -12.11 28.64 -5.64
C SER A 222 -10.93 28.43 -4.71
N GLN A 223 -10.01 29.39 -4.78
CA GLN A 223 -8.88 29.73 -3.89
C GLN A 223 -8.74 28.90 -2.59
N PRO A 224 -7.54 28.37 -2.28
CA PRO A 224 -7.32 27.56 -1.09
C PRO A 224 -7.76 28.30 0.17
N ASP A 225 -8.63 27.68 0.96
CA ASP A 225 -9.06 28.20 2.26
C ASP A 225 -7.83 28.62 3.07
N SER A 226 -7.81 29.88 3.50
CA SER A 226 -6.72 30.55 4.21
C SER A 226 -6.33 29.90 5.54
N ALA A 227 -7.05 28.87 6.00
CA ALA A 227 -6.67 28.03 7.13
C ALA A 227 -5.40 27.18 6.85
N ALA A 228 -5.09 26.91 5.57
CA ALA A 228 -3.82 26.27 5.18
C ALA A 228 -2.59 27.15 5.42
N ALA A 229 -2.75 28.47 5.64
CA ALA A 229 -1.64 29.39 5.89
C ALA A 229 -1.03 29.26 7.29
N ALA A 230 -1.67 28.54 8.23
CA ALA A 230 -1.21 28.42 9.61
C ALA A 230 -0.27 27.23 9.89
N GLY A 231 0.24 26.54 8.86
CA GLY A 231 1.30 25.52 9.01
C GLY A 231 0.88 24.20 9.66
N ALA A 232 -0.40 23.99 9.97
CA ALA A 232 -0.91 22.75 10.50
C ALA A 232 -1.12 21.72 9.38
N LEU A 233 -0.20 20.77 9.30
CA LEU A 233 -0.27 19.59 8.44
C LEU A 233 -1.54 18.78 8.73
N ARG A 234 -2.46 18.68 7.75
CA ARG A 234 -3.74 17.95 7.89
C ARG A 234 -3.53 16.44 7.91
N THR A 235 -3.98 15.77 8.97
CA THR A 235 -3.89 14.31 9.09
C THR A 235 -5.07 13.66 8.37
N VAL A 236 -4.78 12.88 7.32
CA VAL A 236 -5.79 12.18 6.53
C VAL A 236 -6.01 10.74 6.99
N SER A 237 -5.01 10.12 7.62
CA SER A 237 -5.14 8.79 8.20
C SER A 237 -4.13 8.57 9.32
N THR A 238 -4.47 7.73 10.29
CA THR A 238 -3.54 7.25 11.32
C THR A 238 -3.50 5.72 11.30
N THR A 239 -2.30 5.16 11.26
CA THR A 239 -2.09 3.71 11.37
C THR A 239 -1.46 3.39 12.71
N THR A 240 -2.14 2.59 13.52
CA THR A 240 -1.65 2.11 14.82
C THR A 240 -1.19 0.65 14.71
N TYR A 241 0.13 0.45 14.76
CA TYR A 241 0.79 -0.85 14.80
C TYR A 241 0.80 -1.39 16.22
N ARG A 242 0.14 -2.51 16.45
CA ARG A 242 0.12 -3.17 17.75
C ARG A 242 1.23 -4.21 17.81
N PHE A 243 2.05 -4.16 18.86
CA PHE A 243 3.11 -5.15 19.07
C PHE A 243 2.52 -6.45 19.64
N GLY A 244 2.93 -7.59 19.09
CA GLY A 244 2.55 -8.92 19.56
C GLY A 244 1.82 -9.77 18.52
N PRO A 245 1.82 -11.10 18.67
CA PRO A 245 1.12 -12.02 17.78
C PRO A 245 -0.39 -11.75 17.81
N GLY A 246 -1.04 -11.87 16.65
CA GLY A 246 -2.50 -11.72 16.54
C GLY A 246 -3.04 -10.29 16.74
N ARG A 247 -2.17 -9.28 16.80
CA ARG A 247 -2.60 -7.88 16.91
C ARG A 247 -2.45 -7.17 15.56
N PRO A 248 -3.46 -7.20 14.68
CA PRO A 248 -3.38 -6.55 13.38
C PRO A 248 -3.21 -5.03 13.53
N PRO A 249 -2.50 -4.37 12.61
CA PRO A 249 -2.51 -2.91 12.54
C PRO A 249 -3.93 -2.40 12.30
N ARG A 250 -4.30 -1.31 12.98
CA ARG A 250 -5.55 -0.58 12.76
C ARG A 250 -5.26 0.67 11.95
N ILE A 251 -6.08 0.95 10.95
CA ILE A 251 -6.02 2.16 10.13
C ILE A 251 -7.31 2.93 10.37
N ASP A 252 -7.16 4.17 10.83
CA ASP A 252 -8.25 5.13 10.96
C ASP A 252 -8.11 6.14 9.80
N VAL A 253 -9.15 6.31 8.98
CA VAL A 253 -9.19 7.17 7.79
C VAL A 253 -10.14 8.33 8.05
N GLY A 254 -9.78 9.55 7.62
CA GLY A 254 -10.65 10.72 7.69
C GLY A 254 -10.64 11.46 9.03
N GLY A 255 -9.54 11.41 9.79
CA GLY A 255 -9.43 12.00 11.14
C GLY A 255 -9.83 13.48 11.22
N ASP A 256 -9.18 14.35 10.46
CA ASP A 256 -9.44 15.81 10.55
C ASP A 256 -10.53 16.30 9.58
N LEU A 257 -11.12 15.39 8.78
CA LEU A 257 -12.12 15.72 7.76
C LEU A 257 -13.51 16.01 8.35
N SER A 258 -13.80 15.50 9.54
CA SER A 258 -15.12 15.53 10.20
C SER A 258 -15.28 16.63 11.26
N ALA A 259 -14.27 17.49 11.42
CA ALA A 259 -14.19 18.49 12.50
C ALA A 259 -15.23 19.62 12.43
N THR A 260 -16.15 19.60 11.45
CA THR A 260 -17.31 20.52 11.41
C THR A 260 -18.38 20.18 12.45
N SER A 261 -18.34 18.99 13.05
CA SER A 261 -19.21 18.65 14.18
C SER A 261 -18.56 19.08 15.49
N SER A 262 -19.29 19.83 16.32
CA SER A 262 -18.87 20.41 17.60
C SER A 262 -18.56 19.37 18.71
N SER A 263 -18.25 18.14 18.36
CA SER A 263 -17.84 17.07 19.26
C SER A 263 -16.34 17.19 19.51
N ASP A 264 -15.95 17.29 20.77
CA ASP A 264 -14.55 17.44 21.22
C ASP A 264 -13.60 16.31 20.77
N THR A 265 -14.13 15.22 20.20
CA THR A 265 -13.34 14.14 19.61
C THR A 265 -13.65 13.95 18.12
N PRO A 266 -12.66 14.13 17.22
CA PRO A 266 -12.85 13.85 15.80
C PRO A 266 -13.09 12.35 15.61
N THR A 267 -14.26 12.00 15.06
CA THR A 267 -14.58 10.62 14.70
C THR A 267 -14.04 10.34 13.30
N PRO A 268 -13.20 9.30 13.11
CA PRO A 268 -12.70 8.96 11.78
C PRO A 268 -13.85 8.53 10.88
N TRP A 269 -13.73 8.84 9.58
CA TRP A 269 -14.67 8.40 8.56
C TRP A 269 -14.81 6.87 8.53
N ASP A 270 -13.70 6.14 8.56
CA ASP A 270 -13.69 4.69 8.70
C ASP A 270 -12.50 4.22 9.55
N SER A 271 -12.65 3.05 10.16
CA SER A 271 -11.65 2.45 11.03
C SER A 271 -11.66 0.95 10.84
N PHE A 272 -10.56 0.39 10.36
CA PHE A 272 -10.48 -1.02 10.02
C PHE A 272 -9.14 -1.65 10.40
N GLU A 273 -9.13 -2.97 10.52
CA GLU A 273 -7.93 -3.75 10.83
C GLU A 273 -7.38 -4.44 9.59
N VAL A 274 -6.05 -4.47 9.46
CA VAL A 274 -5.35 -5.19 8.40
C VAL A 274 -5.04 -6.62 8.87
N LYS A 275 -5.98 -7.53 8.62
CA LYS A 275 -5.96 -8.92 9.10
C LYS A 275 -5.20 -9.83 8.14
N ASN A 276 -4.46 -10.80 8.68
CA ASN A 276 -3.91 -11.89 7.86
C ASN A 276 -5.03 -12.88 7.53
N LYS A 277 -5.15 -13.33 6.28
CA LYS A 277 -6.16 -14.35 5.90
C LYS A 277 -5.88 -15.73 6.52
N ALA A 278 -4.60 -16.04 6.75
CA ALA A 278 -4.17 -17.24 7.46
C ALA A 278 -2.81 -16.97 8.15
N ILE A 279 -2.45 -17.79 9.15
CA ILE A 279 -1.24 -17.61 9.99
C ILE A 279 0.05 -17.50 9.16
N TRP A 280 0.16 -18.31 8.11
CA TRP A 280 1.34 -18.30 7.21
C TRP A 280 1.10 -17.58 5.89
N SER A 281 -0.12 -17.12 5.64
CA SER A 281 -0.42 -16.41 4.41
C SER A 281 0.10 -14.99 4.49
N ARG A 282 0.76 -14.55 3.42
CA ARG A 282 1.15 -13.14 3.27
C ARG A 282 -0.02 -12.26 2.82
N ARG A 283 -1.17 -12.86 2.50
CA ARG A 283 -2.37 -12.15 2.06
C ARG A 283 -2.98 -11.38 3.22
N GLN A 284 -3.30 -10.12 2.99
CA GLN A 284 -3.93 -9.25 3.98
C GLN A 284 -5.33 -8.90 3.52
N GLN A 285 -6.31 -9.10 4.39
CA GLN A 285 -7.68 -8.70 4.16
C GLN A 285 -7.98 -7.43 4.94
N ILE A 286 -8.73 -6.55 4.29
CA ILE A 286 -9.17 -5.26 4.80
C ILE A 286 -10.67 -5.18 4.53
N GLN A 287 -11.46 -4.84 5.55
CA GLN A 287 -12.90 -4.65 5.40
C GLN A 287 -13.21 -3.21 5.77
N THR A 288 -13.81 -2.48 4.85
CA THR A 288 -14.08 -1.04 4.95
C THR A 288 -15.51 -0.75 4.54
N ARG A 289 -15.93 0.51 4.67
CA ARG A 289 -17.20 0.99 4.10
C ARG A 289 -17.26 0.89 2.57
N LEU A 290 -16.12 0.96 1.88
CA LEU A 290 -16.01 0.80 0.43
C LEU A 290 -16.04 -0.66 -0.03
N GLY A 291 -16.14 -1.62 0.90
CA GLY A 291 -16.15 -3.05 0.59
C GLY A 291 -14.98 -3.82 1.20
N THR A 292 -14.77 -5.03 0.67
CA THR A 292 -13.73 -5.96 1.15
C THR A 292 -12.56 -5.99 0.19
N PHE A 293 -11.35 -5.79 0.69
CA PHE A 293 -10.14 -5.75 -0.12
C PHE A 293 -9.12 -6.79 0.34
N GLU A 294 -8.31 -7.31 -0.58
CA GLU A 294 -7.22 -8.23 -0.29
C GLU A 294 -5.92 -7.81 -0.97
N TRP A 295 -4.88 -7.53 -0.18
CA TRP A 295 -3.52 -7.47 -0.70
C TRP A 295 -2.98 -8.88 -0.90
N ARG A 296 -2.51 -9.17 -2.11
CA ARG A 296 -1.77 -10.40 -2.44
C ARG A 296 -0.52 -10.10 -3.24
N TYR A 297 0.45 -11.00 -3.18
CA TYR A 297 1.54 -10.98 -4.14
C TYR A 297 1.05 -11.53 -5.47
N ALA A 298 1.36 -10.84 -6.55
CA ALA A 298 1.03 -11.31 -7.87
C ALA A 298 1.79 -12.59 -8.22
N SER A 299 1.14 -13.41 -9.05
CA SER A 299 1.73 -14.59 -9.68
C SER A 299 2.90 -14.21 -10.60
N SER A 300 3.70 -15.20 -10.98
CA SER A 300 4.80 -14.99 -11.93
C SER A 300 4.29 -14.56 -13.31
N ALA A 301 3.11 -15.06 -13.73
CA ALA A 301 2.47 -14.68 -14.99
C ALA A 301 2.07 -13.19 -14.98
N GLU A 302 1.33 -12.75 -13.96
CA GLU A 302 0.93 -11.34 -13.80
C GLU A 302 2.14 -10.39 -13.79
N ARG A 303 3.25 -10.79 -13.14
CA ARG A 303 4.49 -9.99 -13.18
C ARG A 303 5.09 -9.89 -14.57
N LYS A 304 5.13 -10.99 -15.33
CA LYS A 304 5.66 -10.99 -16.71
C LYS A 304 4.78 -10.16 -17.64
N ASP A 305 3.47 -10.24 -17.47
CA ASP A 305 2.54 -9.47 -18.30
C ASP A 305 2.63 -7.98 -18.00
N LEU A 306 2.78 -7.60 -16.73
CA LEU A 306 3.07 -6.22 -16.36
C LEU A 306 4.46 -5.75 -16.86
N SER A 307 5.49 -6.60 -16.79
CA SER A 307 6.81 -6.27 -17.36
C SER A 307 6.71 -5.99 -18.86
N LYS A 308 5.90 -6.75 -19.61
CA LYS A 308 5.65 -6.50 -21.04
C LYS A 308 4.87 -5.21 -21.26
N GLU A 309 3.87 -4.94 -20.41
CA GLU A 309 3.08 -3.71 -20.46
C GLU A 309 3.96 -2.47 -20.25
N LEU A 310 4.84 -2.48 -19.25
CA LEU A 310 5.80 -1.40 -19.01
C LEU A 310 6.80 -1.24 -20.17
N LEU A 311 7.32 -2.35 -20.71
CA LEU A 311 8.22 -2.32 -21.86
C LEU A 311 7.54 -1.72 -23.10
N TRP A 312 6.25 -2.02 -23.30
CA TRP A 312 5.45 -1.47 -24.39
C TRP A 312 5.23 0.04 -24.24
N GLN A 313 4.97 0.52 -23.02
CA GLN A 313 4.78 1.95 -22.73
C GLN A 313 6.03 2.78 -23.07
N VAL A 314 7.23 2.22 -22.91
CA VAL A 314 8.50 2.90 -23.25
C VAL A 314 8.82 2.84 -24.77
N GLY A 315 7.93 2.25 -25.58
CA GLY A 315 8.08 2.20 -27.04
C GLY A 315 9.05 1.12 -27.54
N ALA A 316 9.64 0.32 -26.65
CA ALA A 316 10.62 -0.72 -26.99
C ALA A 316 10.07 -1.93 -27.76
N GLY A 317 8.78 -1.92 -28.14
CA GLY A 317 8.11 -3.01 -28.85
C GLY A 317 7.57 -2.66 -30.24
N LYS A 318 7.71 -1.43 -30.71
CA LYS A 318 7.14 -0.97 -31.99
C LYS A 318 8.14 -0.78 -33.12
N GLU A 319 9.43 -1.07 -32.93
CA GLU A 319 10.35 -1.04 -34.07
C GLU A 319 9.96 -2.10 -35.09
N ASP A 320 9.65 -1.67 -36.31
CA ASP A 320 9.30 -2.55 -37.41
C ASP A 320 10.37 -3.62 -37.55
N ASN A 321 9.99 -4.88 -37.35
CA ASN A 321 10.88 -6.04 -37.43
C ASN A 321 11.64 -6.09 -38.78
N ALA A 322 11.08 -5.43 -39.80
CA ALA A 322 11.70 -5.21 -41.11
C ALA A 322 12.95 -4.32 -41.07
N MET A 323 12.97 -3.25 -40.25
CA MET A 323 14.13 -2.35 -40.14
C MET A 323 15.29 -3.04 -39.43
N LEU A 324 15.00 -3.86 -38.42
CA LEU A 324 16.01 -4.68 -37.72
C LEU A 324 16.67 -5.73 -38.64
N ALA A 325 15.98 -6.20 -39.68
CA ALA A 325 16.52 -7.17 -40.63
C ALA A 325 17.54 -6.56 -41.61
N ALA A 326 17.49 -5.25 -41.85
CA ALA A 326 18.38 -4.54 -42.77
C ALA A 326 19.71 -4.09 -42.12
N LEU A 327 19.83 -4.17 -40.80
CA LEU A 327 21.02 -3.73 -40.07
C LEU A 327 22.17 -4.73 -40.18
N ASP A 328 23.40 -4.23 -40.14
CA ASP A 328 24.59 -5.07 -40.04
C ASP A 328 24.56 -5.92 -38.76
N LYS A 329 25.19 -7.10 -38.81
CA LYS A 329 25.25 -8.06 -37.69
C LYS A 329 25.77 -7.43 -36.40
N LYS A 330 26.74 -6.49 -36.50
CA LYS A 330 27.28 -5.79 -35.34
C LYS A 330 26.23 -4.89 -34.67
N GLU A 331 25.46 -4.18 -35.46
CA GLU A 331 24.40 -3.28 -34.97
C GLU A 331 23.23 -4.07 -34.40
N LYS A 332 22.85 -5.18 -35.05
CA LYS A 332 21.87 -6.13 -34.50
C LYS A 332 22.26 -6.64 -33.12
N LYS A 333 23.51 -7.04 -32.92
CA LYS A 333 24.03 -7.47 -31.60
C LYS A 333 24.03 -6.34 -30.57
N ARG A 334 24.27 -5.09 -30.99
CA ARG A 334 24.18 -3.91 -30.11
C ARG A 334 22.73 -3.69 -29.66
N LYS A 335 21.78 -3.66 -30.60
CA LYS A 335 20.34 -3.52 -30.32
C LYS A 335 19.82 -4.65 -29.43
N GLU A 336 20.19 -5.89 -29.68
CA GLU A 336 19.80 -7.03 -28.84
C GLU A 336 20.34 -6.89 -27.39
N LYS A 337 21.58 -6.45 -27.24
CA LYS A 337 22.18 -6.21 -25.92
C LYS A 337 21.45 -5.08 -25.18
N GLU A 338 21.10 -4.01 -25.89
CA GLU A 338 20.34 -2.87 -25.37
C GLU A 338 18.92 -3.29 -24.97
N GLU A 339 18.20 -4.01 -25.82
CA GLU A 339 16.88 -4.57 -25.51
C GLU A 339 16.93 -5.49 -24.29
N LYS A 340 17.96 -6.36 -24.20
CA LYS A 340 18.15 -7.22 -23.03
C LYS A 340 18.42 -6.41 -21.76
N ALA A 341 19.13 -5.29 -21.86
CA ALA A 341 19.33 -4.38 -20.75
C ALA A 341 17.99 -3.72 -20.35
N MET A 342 17.23 -3.18 -21.30
CA MET A 342 15.89 -2.59 -21.07
C MET A 342 14.94 -3.59 -20.40
N ARG A 343 14.88 -4.83 -20.91
CA ARG A 343 14.10 -5.92 -20.31
C ARG A 343 14.51 -6.21 -18.87
N LYS A 344 15.81 -6.14 -18.56
CA LYS A 344 16.31 -6.35 -17.19
C LYS A 344 15.91 -5.21 -16.25
N HIS A 345 15.86 -3.97 -16.74
CA HIS A 345 15.46 -2.79 -15.97
C HIS A 345 13.95 -2.79 -15.66
N HIS A 346 13.12 -3.14 -16.64
CA HIS A 346 11.67 -3.22 -16.47
C HIS A 346 11.17 -4.53 -15.84
N ASP A 347 12.04 -5.50 -15.59
CA ASP A 347 11.64 -6.76 -14.96
C ASP A 347 11.08 -6.53 -13.55
N VAL A 348 9.77 -6.73 -13.41
CA VAL A 348 9.03 -6.54 -12.16
C VAL A 348 9.43 -7.62 -11.15
N LYS A 349 10.27 -7.22 -10.19
CA LYS A 349 10.78 -8.14 -9.16
C LYS A 349 9.75 -8.41 -8.06
N SER A 350 8.94 -7.43 -7.73
CA SER A 350 7.85 -7.56 -6.76
C SER A 350 6.65 -6.76 -7.22
N LEU A 351 5.50 -7.42 -7.17
CA LEU A 351 4.20 -6.85 -7.46
C LEU A 351 3.24 -7.27 -6.36
N LEU A 352 2.67 -6.29 -5.67
CA LEU A 352 1.53 -6.46 -4.78
C LEU A 352 0.29 -5.96 -5.52
N VAL A 353 -0.80 -6.72 -5.42
CA VAL A 353 -2.10 -6.37 -6.02
C VAL A 353 -3.10 -6.26 -4.89
N LEU A 354 -3.85 -5.17 -4.88
CA LEU A 354 -5.02 -4.97 -4.05
C LEU A 354 -6.23 -5.34 -4.89
N ASP A 355 -6.89 -6.45 -4.56
CA ASP A 355 -8.14 -6.85 -5.17
C ASP A 355 -9.32 -6.31 -4.34
N HIS A 356 -10.33 -5.74 -4.99
CA HIS A 356 -11.67 -5.58 -4.46
C HIS A 356 -12.43 -6.91 -4.62
N ILE A 357 -12.99 -7.41 -3.52
CA ILE A 357 -13.66 -8.70 -3.43
C ILE A 357 -15.16 -8.49 -3.32
N THR A 358 -15.89 -8.94 -4.34
CA THR A 358 -17.35 -8.96 -4.37
C THR A 358 -17.84 -10.39 -4.28
N GLN A 359 -18.74 -10.67 -3.35
CA GLN A 359 -19.43 -11.95 -3.28
C GLN A 359 -20.67 -11.87 -4.17
N VAL A 360 -20.70 -12.67 -5.23
CA VAL A 360 -21.86 -12.80 -6.09
C VAL A 360 -22.56 -14.09 -5.73
N TYR A 361 -23.79 -13.97 -5.26
CA TYR A 361 -24.70 -15.09 -5.16
C TYR A 361 -25.25 -15.34 -6.56
N GLY A 362 -24.91 -16.48 -7.15
CA GLY A 362 -25.41 -16.82 -8.47
C GLY A 362 -26.93 -16.91 -8.40
N SER A 363 -27.63 -16.04 -9.14
CA SER A 363 -29.08 -16.15 -9.29
C SER A 363 -29.39 -17.52 -9.89
N THR A 364 -30.14 -18.34 -9.15
CA THR A 364 -30.57 -19.67 -9.58
C THR A 364 -31.73 -19.57 -10.56
N ASP A 365 -31.60 -18.73 -11.60
CA ASP A 365 -32.66 -18.52 -12.59
C ASP A 365 -32.80 -19.76 -13.50
N ALA A 366 -33.50 -20.75 -12.96
CA ALA A 366 -34.72 -21.32 -13.49
C ALA A 366 -34.81 -21.47 -15.02
N ALA A 367 -34.13 -22.48 -15.61
CA ALA A 367 -34.64 -23.21 -16.79
C ALA A 367 -33.78 -24.44 -17.21
N GLY A 368 -33.13 -25.13 -16.27
CA GLY A 368 -32.30 -26.29 -16.62
C GLY A 368 -32.34 -27.40 -15.57
N PRO A 369 -33.10 -28.48 -15.78
CA PRO A 369 -33.11 -29.63 -14.88
C PRO A 369 -31.92 -30.54 -15.19
N SER A 370 -30.69 -30.13 -14.84
CA SER A 370 -29.58 -31.09 -14.76
C SER A 370 -28.38 -30.55 -13.98
N SER A 371 -28.04 -31.28 -12.92
CA SER A 371 -26.88 -31.17 -12.03
C SER A 371 -27.01 -30.21 -10.83
N SER A 372 -27.22 -30.86 -9.69
CA SER A 372 -27.47 -30.34 -8.33
C SER A 372 -26.24 -29.73 -7.64
N SER A 373 -25.42 -28.95 -8.34
CA SER A 373 -24.39 -28.18 -7.63
C SER A 373 -25.06 -26.96 -6.99
N SER A 374 -25.35 -27.05 -5.70
CA SER A 374 -25.73 -25.91 -4.85
C SER A 374 -24.67 -24.81 -5.02
N GLY A 375 -24.99 -23.82 -5.85
CA GLY A 375 -24.08 -22.72 -6.17
C GLY A 375 -23.85 -21.85 -4.94
N GLY A 376 -22.83 -22.16 -4.16
CA GLY A 376 -22.37 -21.30 -3.08
C GLY A 376 -21.96 -19.92 -3.60
N PRO A 377 -21.86 -18.91 -2.72
CA PRO A 377 -21.40 -17.58 -3.09
C PRO A 377 -20.08 -17.66 -3.84
N ARG A 378 -20.03 -17.07 -5.04
CA ARG A 378 -18.82 -17.00 -5.85
C ARG A 378 -18.08 -15.71 -5.53
N GLU A 379 -16.81 -15.84 -5.19
CA GLU A 379 -15.92 -14.69 -4.97
C GLU A 379 -15.42 -14.17 -6.33
N ILE A 380 -15.79 -12.93 -6.68
CA ILE A 380 -15.22 -12.19 -7.81
C ILE A 380 -14.15 -11.23 -7.29
N ARG A 381 -13.00 -11.22 -7.94
CA ARG A 381 -11.84 -10.41 -7.57
C ARG A 381 -11.50 -9.45 -8.69
N ARG A 382 -11.54 -8.16 -8.41
CA ARG A 382 -11.17 -7.10 -9.34
C ARG A 382 -9.92 -6.38 -8.82
N PRO A 383 -8.81 -6.34 -9.58
CA PRO A 383 -7.66 -5.53 -9.18
C PRO A 383 -8.03 -4.04 -9.16
N VAL A 384 -7.80 -3.35 -8.05
CA VAL A 384 -8.07 -1.92 -7.88
C VAL A 384 -6.82 -1.10 -7.56
N ALA A 385 -5.75 -1.75 -7.08
CA ALA A 385 -4.43 -1.12 -7.03
C ALA A 385 -3.30 -2.13 -7.26
N ARG A 386 -2.16 -1.63 -7.73
CA ARG A 386 -0.93 -2.39 -7.95
C ARG A 386 0.25 -1.62 -7.40
N PHE A 387 1.03 -2.24 -6.51
CA PHE A 387 2.28 -1.67 -6.01
C PHE A 387 3.48 -2.39 -6.63
N ILE A 388 4.17 -1.67 -7.52
CA ILE A 388 5.16 -2.16 -8.47
C ILE A 388 6.56 -1.80 -7.99
N ARG A 389 7.45 -2.78 -7.95
CA ARG A 389 8.86 -2.60 -7.62
C ARG A 389 9.76 -3.31 -8.64
N ASN A 390 10.41 -2.52 -9.50
CA ASN A 390 11.45 -2.97 -10.44
C ASN A 390 12.78 -2.23 -10.15
N ALA A 391 13.75 -2.25 -11.07
CA ALA A 391 15.03 -1.57 -10.84
C ALA A 391 14.90 -0.05 -10.91
N GLU A 392 13.96 0.43 -11.73
CA GLU A 392 13.70 1.86 -11.93
C GLU A 392 12.84 2.37 -10.79
N LEU A 393 11.58 1.95 -10.69
CA LEU A 393 10.54 2.48 -9.80
C LEU A 393 10.82 2.42 -8.29
N ARG A 394 11.94 1.82 -7.86
CA ARG A 394 12.38 1.84 -6.48
C ARG A 394 12.96 3.21 -6.11
N THR A 395 12.93 3.53 -4.83
CA THR A 395 13.71 4.66 -4.29
C THR A 395 15.18 4.53 -4.69
N PRO A 396 15.80 5.58 -5.26
CA PRO A 396 17.21 5.60 -5.60
C PRO A 396 18.11 5.17 -4.43
N GLY A 397 19.14 4.37 -4.71
CA GLY A 397 20.03 3.82 -3.69
C GLY A 397 19.49 2.59 -2.95
N SER A 398 18.19 2.27 -3.09
CA SER A 398 17.65 1.01 -2.55
C SER A 398 17.95 -0.17 -3.48
N SER A 399 18.11 -1.38 -2.92
CA SER A 399 18.42 -2.59 -3.68
C SER A 399 17.30 -3.61 -3.58
N ARG A 400 17.28 -4.64 -4.44
CA ARG A 400 16.34 -5.77 -4.29
C ARG A 400 16.40 -6.40 -2.89
N ASN A 401 17.54 -6.30 -2.23
CA ASN A 401 17.79 -6.90 -0.92
C ASN A 401 17.54 -5.93 0.23
N SER A 402 17.01 -4.73 0.01
CA SER A 402 16.53 -3.90 1.11
C SER A 402 15.03 -4.11 1.31
N ALA A 403 14.61 -4.20 2.57
CA ALA A 403 13.21 -4.39 2.93
C ALA A 403 12.49 -3.06 3.02
N GLY A 404 11.22 -3.05 2.59
CA GLY A 404 10.37 -1.87 2.71
C GLY A 404 10.76 -0.72 1.80
N ASN A 405 11.44 -1.02 0.69
CA ASN A 405 11.74 0.00 -0.30
C ASN A 405 10.48 0.53 -0.97
N GLY A 406 10.57 1.79 -1.39
CA GLY A 406 9.59 2.46 -2.22
C GLY A 406 9.31 1.75 -3.56
N GLY A 407 8.33 2.29 -4.27
CA GLY A 407 7.78 1.72 -5.49
C GLY A 407 6.73 2.64 -6.11
N ARG A 408 6.20 2.23 -7.26
CA ARG A 408 5.05 2.92 -7.86
C ARG A 408 3.75 2.24 -7.45
N LEU A 409 2.86 2.98 -6.82
CA LEU A 409 1.48 2.58 -6.53
C LEU A 409 0.59 3.11 -7.65
N GLN A 410 0.02 2.21 -8.42
CA GLN A 410 -1.00 2.48 -9.42
C GLN A 410 -2.38 2.16 -8.83
N ILE A 411 -3.36 3.04 -9.02
CA ILE A 411 -4.72 2.88 -8.50
C ILE A 411 -5.70 3.07 -9.66
N ASP A 412 -6.65 2.16 -9.80
CA ASP A 412 -7.77 2.24 -10.74
C ASP A 412 -8.98 2.78 -9.98
N LEU A 413 -9.29 4.05 -10.18
CA LEU A 413 -10.38 4.72 -9.48
C LEU A 413 -11.71 4.65 -10.24
N ARG A 414 -11.81 3.97 -11.38
CA ARG A 414 -13.02 3.99 -12.23
C ARG A 414 -14.29 3.48 -11.56
N GLU A 415 -14.15 2.68 -10.50
CA GLU A 415 -15.29 2.21 -9.69
C GLU A 415 -15.85 3.31 -8.78
N TRP A 416 -15.05 4.34 -8.45
CA TRP A 416 -15.39 5.46 -7.56
C TRP A 416 -15.33 6.82 -8.25
N GLU A 417 -14.76 6.92 -9.44
CA GLU A 417 -15.04 8.03 -10.34
C GLU A 417 -16.52 7.90 -10.67
N ALA A 418 -17.30 8.92 -10.28
CA ALA A 418 -18.70 9.00 -10.61
C ALA A 418 -18.81 8.59 -12.08
N VAL A 419 -19.36 7.40 -12.31
CA VAL A 419 -19.71 6.97 -13.66
C VAL A 419 -20.69 8.04 -14.06
N GLU A 420 -20.14 8.98 -14.83
CA GLU A 420 -20.80 10.12 -15.40
C GLU A 420 -22.17 9.57 -15.79
N LYS A 421 -23.22 10.13 -15.19
CA LYS A 421 -24.65 9.84 -15.42
C LYS A 421 -25.06 10.08 -16.89
N LEU A 422 -24.13 9.95 -17.83
CA LEU A 422 -24.22 10.08 -19.27
C LEU A 422 -24.89 8.90 -19.97
N ALA A 423 -25.11 7.75 -19.31
CA ALA A 423 -25.79 6.64 -19.98
C ALA A 423 -27.32 6.70 -19.93
N LEU A 424 -27.94 7.49 -19.02
CA LEU A 424 -29.39 7.41 -18.78
C LEU A 424 -30.18 8.72 -18.88
N GLY A 425 -29.55 9.87 -19.14
CA GLY A 425 -30.29 11.13 -19.32
C GLY A 425 -31.12 11.59 -18.11
N GLU A 426 -30.98 10.93 -16.96
CA GLU A 426 -31.63 11.35 -15.72
C GLU A 426 -30.89 12.56 -15.16
N LYS A 427 -31.50 13.73 -15.33
CA LYS A 427 -31.22 14.95 -14.56
C LYS A 427 -31.58 14.73 -13.08
N LYS A 428 -30.87 13.84 -12.39
CA LYS A 428 -30.98 13.75 -10.94
C LYS A 428 -30.32 15.00 -10.36
N LEU A 429 -31.10 15.79 -9.61
CA LEU A 429 -30.70 17.07 -9.01
C LEU A 429 -29.28 16.99 -8.42
N ALA A 430 -28.47 18.01 -8.71
CA ALA A 430 -27.06 18.13 -8.34
C ALA A 430 -26.77 18.22 -6.83
N SER A 431 -27.72 17.91 -5.94
CA SER A 431 -27.55 18.06 -4.50
C SER A 431 -26.90 16.86 -3.79
N ASP A 432 -26.84 15.69 -4.43
CA ASP A 432 -26.28 14.46 -3.81
C ASP A 432 -24.86 14.12 -4.29
N SER A 433 -24.21 14.95 -5.12
CA SER A 433 -22.88 14.63 -5.71
C SER A 433 -21.70 14.73 -4.75
N ILE A 434 -21.91 15.15 -3.50
CA ILE A 434 -20.84 15.31 -2.50
C ILE A 434 -20.29 13.95 -2.03
N SER A 435 -21.08 12.87 -2.11
CA SER A 435 -20.64 11.54 -1.66
C SER A 435 -19.57 10.92 -2.55
N ASP A 436 -19.67 11.10 -3.87
CA ASP A 436 -18.90 10.30 -4.83
C ASP A 436 -17.42 10.74 -4.86
N ASP A 437 -17.16 12.05 -4.84
CA ASP A 437 -15.80 12.59 -4.72
C ASP A 437 -15.15 12.19 -3.39
N HIS A 438 -15.95 12.08 -2.33
CA HIS A 438 -15.48 11.69 -1.02
C HIS A 438 -15.06 10.21 -0.99
N ASP A 439 -15.85 9.30 -1.56
CA ASP A 439 -15.50 7.88 -1.64
C ASP A 439 -14.23 7.66 -2.48
N ARG A 440 -14.07 8.42 -3.58
CA ARG A 440 -12.83 8.44 -4.38
C ARG A 440 -11.63 8.88 -3.53
N GLU A 441 -11.75 9.98 -2.79
CA GLU A 441 -10.71 10.49 -1.89
C GLU A 441 -10.35 9.42 -0.83
N MET A 442 -11.35 8.80 -0.22
CA MET A 442 -11.18 7.76 0.80
C MET A 442 -10.50 6.51 0.25
N MET A 443 -10.82 6.11 -0.99
CA MET A 443 -10.17 4.99 -1.67
C MET A 443 -8.66 5.25 -1.87
N ILE A 444 -8.28 6.46 -2.29
CA ILE A 444 -6.87 6.84 -2.44
C ILE A 444 -6.15 6.74 -1.09
N ILE A 445 -6.71 7.35 -0.03
CA ILE A 445 -6.11 7.33 1.30
C ILE A 445 -5.99 5.89 1.82
N MET A 446 -7.03 5.07 1.66
CA MET A 446 -7.03 3.67 2.06
C MET A 446 -5.95 2.87 1.32
N ALA A 447 -5.83 3.03 0.00
CA ALA A 447 -4.82 2.35 -0.81
C ALA A 447 -3.39 2.75 -0.39
N VAL A 448 -3.13 4.04 -0.17
CA VAL A 448 -1.82 4.54 0.28
C VAL A 448 -1.49 4.04 1.70
N SER A 449 -2.38 4.23 2.67
CA SER A 449 -2.18 3.81 4.05
C SER A 449 -1.96 2.29 4.16
N SER A 450 -2.75 1.50 3.43
CA SER A 450 -2.60 0.05 3.43
C SER A 450 -1.31 -0.42 2.73
N ALA A 451 -0.89 0.23 1.64
CA ALA A 451 0.41 -0.04 1.00
C ALA A 451 1.59 0.27 1.93
N LEU A 452 1.56 1.39 2.65
CA LEU A 452 2.56 1.73 3.66
C LEU A 452 2.58 0.69 4.81
N CYS A 453 1.41 0.21 5.22
CA CYS A 453 1.31 -0.90 6.17
C CYS A 453 1.99 -2.18 5.63
N MET A 454 1.85 -2.50 4.34
CA MET A 454 2.53 -3.64 3.71
C MET A 454 4.05 -3.48 3.74
N LEU A 455 4.57 -2.29 3.43
CA LEU A 455 6.00 -1.99 3.51
C LEU A 455 6.54 -2.16 4.93
N LYS A 456 5.81 -1.66 5.93
CA LYS A 456 6.18 -1.81 7.33
C LYS A 456 6.22 -3.28 7.76
N LYS A 457 5.20 -4.07 7.39
CA LYS A 457 5.17 -5.52 7.67
C LYS A 457 6.34 -6.26 7.02
N GLU A 458 6.78 -5.85 5.83
CA GLU A 458 7.96 -6.42 5.17
C GLU A 458 9.24 -6.15 5.96
N ILE A 459 9.42 -4.91 6.45
CA ILE A 459 10.54 -4.54 7.32
C ILE A 459 10.52 -5.37 8.61
N ASP A 460 9.37 -5.48 9.27
CA ASP A 460 9.24 -6.19 10.54
C ASP A 460 9.51 -7.68 10.41
N ARG A 461 9.01 -8.30 9.34
CA ARG A 461 9.31 -9.71 9.05
C ARG A 461 10.81 -9.92 8.90
N ARG A 462 11.50 -9.01 8.22
CA ARG A 462 12.94 -9.11 8.02
C ARG A 462 13.70 -8.91 9.34
N GLN A 463 13.31 -7.92 10.13
CA GLN A 463 13.89 -7.72 11.46
C GLN A 463 13.71 -8.96 12.35
N GLY A 464 12.55 -9.61 12.28
CA GLY A 464 12.29 -10.87 12.97
C GLY A 464 13.20 -12.01 12.49
N GLN A 465 13.37 -12.16 11.17
CA GLN A 465 14.29 -13.16 10.60
C GLN A 465 15.74 -12.91 11.00
N GLU A 466 16.17 -11.66 11.00
CA GLU A 466 17.51 -11.26 11.37
C GLU A 466 17.77 -11.46 12.88
N ALA A 467 16.82 -11.09 13.74
CA ALA A 467 16.90 -11.35 15.18
C ALA A 467 16.94 -12.86 15.49
N ALA A 468 16.14 -13.66 14.80
CA ALA A 468 16.16 -15.12 14.93
C ALA A 468 17.51 -15.72 14.48
N ALA A 469 18.07 -15.23 13.38
CA ALA A 469 19.38 -15.68 12.90
C ALA A 469 20.51 -15.38 13.91
N ILE A 470 20.48 -14.19 14.54
CA ILE A 470 21.44 -13.84 15.60
C ILE A 470 21.24 -14.73 16.83
N ALA A 471 19.99 -14.91 17.28
CA ALA A 471 19.70 -15.79 18.40
C ALA A 471 20.19 -17.23 18.15
N SER A 472 20.03 -17.73 16.91
CA SER A 472 20.53 -19.06 16.52
C SER A 472 22.05 -19.16 16.39
N ALA A 473 22.77 -18.04 16.18
CA ALA A 473 24.23 -18.03 16.09
C ALA A 473 24.92 -17.88 17.45
N VAL A 474 24.17 -17.43 18.47
CA VAL A 474 24.64 -17.29 19.86
C VAL A 474 24.38 -18.56 20.67
N SER A 475 23.35 -19.34 20.30
CA SER A 475 23.10 -20.68 20.85
C SER A 475 24.02 -21.72 20.23
#